data_AF-A0A534JMP8-F1
#
_entry.id   AF-A0A534JMP8-F1
#
_cell.length_a   1.000
_cell.length_b   1.000
_cell.length_c   1.000
_cell.angle_alpha   90.00
_cell.angle_beta   90.00
_cell.angle_gamma   90.00
#
_symmetry.space_group_name_H-M   'P 1'
#
loop_
_entity.id
_entity.type
_entity.pdbx_description
1 polymer ?
#
loop_
_entity_poly.entity_id
_entity_poly.type
_entity_poly.pdbx_seq_one_letter_code
_entity_poly.pdbx_strand_id
1 'polypeptide(L)' 'IDISSIPPKRLLTYFPRLEEIGDKVLFGSDWPGPGVPGIREELKGIGGLSITTELREKILSRNARKIFP' A
#
# COMPACT_ATOMS: atom_id res chain seq x y z
N ILE A 1 -6.98 6.09 5.20
CA ILE A 1 -7.24 4.64 5.01
C ILE A 1 -5.88 3.97 5.08
N ASP A 2 -5.72 3.08 6.03
CA ASP A 2 -4.52 2.26 6.16
C ASP A 2 -4.78 0.90 5.50
N ILE A 3 -3.79 0.39 4.76
CA ILE A 3 -3.87 -0.90 4.05
C ILE A 3 -2.94 -1.96 4.64
N SER A 4 -2.53 -1.79 5.91
CA SER A 4 -1.73 -2.78 6.62
C SER A 4 -2.45 -4.11 6.76
N SER A 5 -1.64 -5.18 6.83
CA SER A 5 -2.10 -6.56 6.92
C SER A 5 -2.97 -7.04 5.73
N ILE A 6 -3.14 -6.23 4.67
CA ILE A 6 -3.77 -6.65 3.42
C ILE A 6 -2.68 -7.24 2.52
N PRO A 7 -2.74 -8.54 2.16
CA PRO A 7 -1.78 -9.12 1.24
C PRO A 7 -1.79 -8.33 -0.07
N PRO A 8 -0.63 -7.85 -0.58
CA PRO A 8 -0.61 -6.92 -1.70
C PRO A 8 -1.36 -7.43 -2.92
N LYS A 9 -1.27 -8.74 -3.21
CA LYS A 9 -1.97 -9.40 -4.32
C LYS A 9 -3.50 -9.30 -4.26
N ARG A 10 -4.07 -9.06 -3.07
CA ARG A 10 -5.52 -8.92 -2.86
C ARG A 10 -5.96 -7.47 -2.73
N LEU A 11 -5.04 -6.49 -2.77
CA LEU A 11 -5.36 -5.10 -2.53
C LEU A 11 -6.45 -4.56 -3.48
N LEU A 12 -6.30 -4.83 -4.79
CA LEU A 12 -7.28 -4.41 -5.80
C LEU A 12 -8.57 -5.24 -5.78
N THR A 13 -8.58 -6.41 -5.14
CA THR A 13 -9.81 -7.18 -4.91
C THR A 13 -10.68 -6.49 -3.88
N TYR A 14 -10.08 -5.96 -2.80
CA TYR A 14 -10.81 -5.22 -1.76
C TYR A 14 -11.08 -3.76 -2.15
N PHE A 15 -10.14 -3.13 -2.85
CA PHE A 15 -10.23 -1.74 -3.31
C PHE A 15 -10.10 -1.67 -4.84
N PRO A 16 -11.13 -2.10 -5.60
CA PRO A 16 -11.08 -2.06 -7.06
C PRO A 16 -10.99 -0.64 -7.64
N ARG A 17 -11.40 0.37 -6.87
CA ARG A 17 -11.36 1.80 -7.22
C ARG A 17 -10.28 2.56 -6.44
N LEU A 18 -9.16 1.89 -6.13
CA LEU A 18 -8.08 2.44 -5.29
C LEU A 18 -7.55 3.78 -5.82
N GLU A 19 -7.54 3.99 -7.14
CA GLU A 19 -7.07 5.23 -7.76
C GLU A 19 -7.89 6.45 -7.35
N GLU A 20 -9.21 6.30 -7.18
CA GLU A 20 -10.10 7.42 -6.83
C GLU A 20 -9.88 7.93 -5.40
N ILE A 21 -9.36 7.07 -4.53
CA ILE A 21 -9.10 7.40 -3.12
C ILE A 21 -7.60 7.49 -2.82
N GLY A 22 -6.75 7.48 -3.85
CA GLY A 22 -5.30 7.32 -3.72
C GLY A 22 -4.62 8.34 -2.81
N ASP A 23 -5.14 9.57 -2.72
CA ASP A 23 -4.60 10.63 -1.84
C ASP A 23 -4.90 10.42 -0.35
N LYS A 24 -5.75 9.45 -0.01
CA LYS A 24 -6.17 9.14 1.37
C LYS A 24 -5.69 7.77 1.85
N VAL A 25 -4.82 7.11 1.09
CA VAL A 25 -4.33 5.76 1.35
C VAL A 25 -2.88 5.79 1.85
N LEU A 26 -2.59 5.04 2.91
CA LEU A 26 -1.27 4.86 3.48
C LEU A 26 -0.86 3.39 3.45
N PHE A 27 0.36 3.12 3.01
CA PHE A 27 0.99 1.83 3.22
C PHE A 27 1.47 1.68 4.67
N GLY A 28 1.09 0.57 5.30
CA GLY A 28 1.71 0.03 6.50
C GLY A 28 2.01 -1.45 6.27
N SER A 29 3.16 -1.94 6.73
CA SER A 29 3.52 -3.36 6.51
C SER A 29 2.98 -4.31 7.56
N ASP A 30 2.63 -3.79 8.74
CA ASP A 30 2.36 -4.58 9.95
C ASP A 30 3.50 -5.55 10.35
N TRP A 31 4.72 -5.40 9.81
CA TRP A 31 5.87 -6.21 10.20
C TRP A 31 6.33 -5.87 11.62
N PRO A 32 6.70 -6.86 12.48
CA PRO A 32 6.86 -8.30 12.23
C PRO A 32 5.61 -9.15 12.56
N GLY A 33 4.42 -8.61 12.34
CA GLY A 33 3.15 -9.26 12.64
C GLY A 33 2.95 -10.62 11.95
N PRO A 34 2.11 -11.50 12.52
CA PRO A 34 1.89 -12.85 12.00
C PRO A 34 1.41 -12.84 10.54
N GLY A 35 2.05 -13.64 9.69
CA GLY A 35 1.66 -13.78 8.28
C GLY A 35 2.24 -12.72 7.35
N VAL A 36 3.00 -11.74 7.85
CA VAL A 36 3.74 -10.78 7.04
C VAL A 36 5.10 -11.37 6.65
N PRO A 37 5.38 -11.65 5.37
CA PRO A 37 6.63 -12.32 4.96
C PRO A 37 7.88 -11.47 5.20
N GLY A 38 7.72 -10.14 5.14
CA GLY A 38 8.80 -9.17 5.28
C GLY A 38 8.49 -7.89 4.52
N ILE A 39 9.15 -6.79 4.90
CA ILE A 39 8.95 -5.47 4.28
C ILE A 39 9.28 -5.52 2.78
N ARG A 40 10.34 -6.25 2.39
CA ARG A 40 10.78 -6.34 0.99
C ARG A 40 9.73 -7.02 0.12
N GLU A 41 9.14 -8.10 0.62
CA GLU A 41 8.14 -8.93 -0.05
C GLU A 41 6.84 -8.13 -0.25
N GLU A 42 6.42 -7.39 0.78
CA GLU A 42 5.26 -6.50 0.72
C GLU A 42 5.45 -5.40 -0.32
N LEU A 43 6.59 -4.70 -0.30
CA LEU A 43 6.90 -3.66 -1.29
C LEU A 43 6.96 -4.21 -2.72
N LYS A 44 7.55 -5.40 -2.92
CA LYS A 44 7.55 -6.08 -4.22
C LYS A 44 6.12 -6.42 -4.67
N GLY A 45 5.28 -6.87 -3.74
CA GLY A 45 3.87 -7.17 -4.00
C GLY A 45 3.10 -5.95 -4.49
N ILE A 46 3.24 -4.81 -3.80
CA ILE A 46 2.64 -3.54 -4.21
C ILE A 46 3.19 -3.06 -5.56
N GLY A 47 4.50 -3.23 -5.77
CA GLY A 47 5.17 -2.93 -7.03
C GLY A 47 4.66 -3.74 -8.22
N GLY A 48 4.11 -4.94 -7.98
CA GLY A 48 3.51 -5.81 -9.00
C GLY A 48 2.06 -5.52 -9.33
N LEU A 49 1.40 -4.57 -8.64
CA LEU A 49 0.02 -4.21 -8.93
C LEU A 49 -0.11 -3.40 -10.21
N SER A 50 -1.19 -3.65 -10.94
CA SER A 50 -1.63 -2.89 -12.12
C SER A 50 -2.22 -1.53 -11.72
N ILE A 51 -1.39 -0.68 -11.11
CA ILE A 51 -1.71 0.70 -10.73
C ILE A 51 -0.72 1.68 -11.35
N THR A 52 -1.14 2.93 -11.47
CA THR A 52 -0.27 4.02 -11.94
C THR A 52 0.95 4.22 -11.03
N THR A 53 2.07 4.67 -11.62
CA THR A 53 3.29 5.03 -10.87
C THR A 53 3.00 6.12 -9.85
N GLU A 54 2.14 7.08 -10.20
CA GLU A 54 1.76 8.16 -9.29
C GLU A 54 0.99 7.65 -8.08
N LEU A 55 0.00 6.75 -8.27
CA LEU A 55 -0.71 6.15 -7.15
C LEU A 55 0.25 5.39 -6.23
N ARG A 56 1.19 4.64 -6.81
CA ARG A 56 2.21 3.90 -6.05
C ARG A 56 3.06 4.84 -5.19
N GLU A 57 3.53 5.96 -5.74
CA GLU A 57 4.30 6.95 -4.99
C GLU A 57 3.48 7.62 -3.88
N LYS A 58 2.19 7.89 -4.14
CA LYS A 58 1.25 8.41 -3.13
C LYS A 58 1.15 7.46 -1.94
N ILE A 59 0.85 6.19 -2.21
CA ILE A 59 0.62 5.16 -1.19
C ILE A 59 1.90 4.84 -0.39
N LEU A 60 3.05 4.69 -1.06
CA LEU A 60 4.28 4.22 -0.41
C LEU A 60 5.05 5.32 0.33
N SER A 61 4.81 6.61 0.04
CA SER A 61 5.63 7.68 0.61
C SER A 61 4.92 9.04 0.72
N ARG A 62 4.38 9.58 -0.38
CA ARG A 62 3.95 11.00 -0.39
C ARG A 62 2.83 11.27 0.60
N ASN A 63 1.87 10.36 0.75
CA ASN A 63 0.76 10.57 1.67
C ASN A 63 1.22 10.52 3.14
N ALA A 64 2.13 9.59 3.49
CA ALA A 64 2.67 9.49 4.85
C ALA A 64 3.42 10.78 5.25
N ARG A 65 4.26 11.32 4.36
CA ARG A 65 5.00 12.58 4.59
C ARG A 65 4.12 13.81 4.80
N LYS A 66 2.88 13.81 4.29
CA LYS A 66 1.93 14.91 4.53
C LYS A 66 1.37 14.89 5.96
N ILE A 67 1.37 13.73 6.60
CA ILE A 67 0.76 13.51 7.93
C ILE A 67 1.85 13.45 9.02
N PHE A 68 2.99 12.84 8.71
CA PHE A 68 4.12 12.63 9.62
C PHE A 68 5.39 13.28 9.01
N PRO A 69 5.68 14.56 9.30
CA PRO A 69 6.85 15.27 8.78
C PRO A 69 8.16 14.84 9.45
#